data_AF-A0A2D4L3Q4-F1
#
_entry.id   AF-A0A2D4L3Q4-F1
#
_cell.length_a   1.000
_cell.length_b   1.000
_cell.length_c   1.000
_cell.angle_alpha   90.00
_cell.angle_beta   90.00
_cell.angle_gamma   90.00
#
_symmetry.space_group_name_H-M   'P 1'
#
loop_
_entity.id
_entity.type
_entity.pdbx_description
1 polymer ?
#
loop_
_entity_poly.entity_id
_entity_poly.type
_entity_poly.pdbx_seq_one_letter_code
_entity_poly.pdbx_strand_id
1 'polypeptide(L)'
;KGYDNPSFLRKLRADKEFRQKVMLGTPFLVIWLVGFIADLDIDSWLIKGLMYCGVWAMVQFLSKSFFDHSMHSALPLGIYLATKFWMYVTWFFWFWNDLSFLFIHLPFLANSVALFYNFGKSWKSDPGIIKATEEQKKKTIVELAETGSLDLSIFCSTCLIRKPVRSKHCGVCNRCIAKFDHHCPWVGNCVGAGNHRYFMGYLFFLLFMICWMIYGCISYWGIHCHTSYTTDGFWTYVTQIATCSPWMFWMFLNSVFHFMWVAVLLMCQMYQISCLGITTNERMNA
;
A
#
# COMPACT_ATOMS: atom_id res chain seq x y z
N LYS A 1 36.61 32.17 -9.24
CA LYS A 1 36.07 30.91 -8.68
C LYS A 1 34.67 30.73 -9.24
N GLY A 2 34.53 29.92 -10.29
CA GLY A 2 33.28 29.76 -11.04
C GLY A 2 32.19 29.12 -10.19
N TYR A 3 31.02 29.76 -10.13
CA TYR A 3 29.80 29.14 -9.65
C TYR A 3 29.35 28.12 -10.70
N ASP A 4 29.77 26.86 -10.57
CA ASP A 4 29.24 25.78 -11.40
C ASP A 4 27.75 25.61 -11.12
N ASN A 5 26.96 26.14 -12.06
CA ASN A 5 25.51 26.01 -12.08
C ASN A 5 25.18 24.50 -11.96
N PRO A 6 24.37 24.08 -10.97
CA PRO A 6 24.03 22.66 -10.82
C PRO A 6 23.58 22.08 -12.15
N SER A 7 24.14 20.93 -12.55
CA SER A 7 23.61 20.18 -13.69
C SER A 7 22.11 19.99 -13.51
N PHE A 8 21.35 19.97 -14.60
CA PHE A 8 19.88 19.86 -14.55
C PHE A 8 19.43 18.66 -13.69
N LEU A 9 20.14 17.53 -13.80
CA LEU A 9 19.92 16.36 -12.94
C LEU A 9 20.17 16.63 -11.45
N ARG A 10 21.19 17.43 -11.09
CA ARG A 10 21.43 17.83 -9.69
C ARG A 10 20.28 18.68 -9.14
N LYS A 11 19.67 19.53 -9.97
CA LYS A 11 18.47 20.31 -9.59
C LYS A 11 17.28 19.39 -9.32
N LEU A 12 17.00 18.46 -10.22
CA LEU A 12 15.90 17.49 -10.05
C LEU A 12 16.09 16.57 -8.83
N ARG A 13 17.33 16.12 -8.56
CA ARG A 13 17.64 15.31 -7.37
C ARG A 13 17.53 16.07 -6.05
N ALA A 14 17.59 17.40 -6.06
CA ALA A 14 17.41 18.21 -4.86
C ALA A 14 15.93 18.53 -4.58
N ASP A 15 15.07 18.47 -5.60
CA ASP A 15 13.65 18.77 -5.49
C ASP A 15 12.89 17.61 -4.83
N LYS A 16 12.39 17.85 -3.62
CA LYS A 16 11.64 16.86 -2.83
C LYS A 16 10.29 16.50 -3.47
N GLU A 17 9.60 17.46 -4.07
CA GLU A 17 8.30 17.23 -4.68
C GLU A 17 8.46 16.40 -5.95
N PHE A 18 9.47 16.72 -6.77
CA PHE A 18 9.82 15.93 -7.94
C PHE A 18 10.16 14.48 -7.56
N ARG A 19 11.00 14.28 -6.54
CA ARG A 19 11.34 12.95 -6.02
C ARG A 19 10.11 12.19 -5.55
N GLN A 20 9.19 12.85 -4.84
CA GLN A 20 7.93 12.24 -4.41
C GLN A 20 7.10 11.74 -5.60
N LYS A 21 6.94 12.58 -6.63
CA LYS A 21 6.20 12.25 -7.85
C LYS A 21 6.84 11.07 -8.58
N VAL A 22 8.17 11.04 -8.69
CA VAL A 22 8.91 9.91 -9.28
C VAL A 22 8.67 8.63 -8.47
N MET A 23 8.79 8.68 -7.14
CA MET A 23 8.55 7.51 -6.28
C MET A 23 7.10 6.99 -6.38
N LEU A 24 6.12 7.89 -6.47
CA LEU A 24 4.70 7.55 -6.59
C LEU A 24 4.35 6.99 -7.97
N GLY A 25 4.94 7.54 -9.03
CA GLY A 25 4.65 7.18 -10.42
C GLY A 25 5.41 5.96 -10.93
N THR A 26 6.62 5.69 -10.42
CA THR A 26 7.46 4.56 -10.88
C THR A 26 6.73 3.21 -10.83
N PRO A 27 6.00 2.85 -9.75
CA PRO A 27 5.25 1.60 -9.69
C PRO A 27 4.22 1.41 -10.81
N PHE A 28 3.56 2.49 -11.28
CA PHE A 28 2.58 2.41 -12.37
C PHE A 28 3.24 1.94 -13.66
N LEU A 29 4.40 2.50 -14.01
CA LEU A 29 5.14 2.12 -15.21
C LEU A 29 5.75 0.73 -15.08
N VAL A 30 6.35 0.41 -13.92
CA VAL A 30 7.03 -0.88 -13.73
C VAL A 30 6.06 -2.05 -13.81
N ILE A 31 4.91 -1.97 -13.12
CA ILE A 31 3.90 -3.05 -13.15
C ILE A 31 3.40 -3.28 -14.58
N TRP A 32 3.17 -2.21 -15.33
CA TRP A 32 2.77 -2.29 -16.73
C TRP A 32 3.85 -2.88 -17.61
N LEU A 33 5.09 -2.37 -17.53
CA LEU A 33 6.21 -2.86 -18.34
C LEU A 33 6.46 -4.35 -18.13
N VAL A 34 6.35 -4.84 -16.88
CA VAL A 34 6.53 -6.26 -16.59
C VAL A 34 5.48 -7.11 -17.31
N GLY A 35 4.20 -6.73 -17.19
CA GLY A 35 3.12 -7.45 -17.88
C GLY A 35 3.21 -7.32 -19.40
N PHE A 36 3.50 -6.11 -19.91
CA PHE A 36 3.62 -5.83 -21.34
C PHE A 36 4.77 -6.60 -22.00
N ILE A 37 5.95 -6.65 -21.39
CA ILE A 37 7.09 -7.44 -21.91
C ILE A 37 6.73 -8.92 -21.97
N ALA A 38 5.98 -9.44 -21.00
CA ALA A 38 5.51 -10.81 -21.01
C ALA A 38 4.58 -11.08 -22.20
N ASP A 39 3.67 -10.14 -22.47
CA ASP A 39 2.61 -10.21 -23.50
C ASP A 39 3.12 -9.97 -24.93
N LEU A 40 4.33 -9.44 -25.11
CA LEU A 40 4.92 -9.24 -26.44
C LEU A 40 5.05 -10.57 -27.20
N ASP A 41 4.62 -10.54 -28.46
CA ASP A 41 4.75 -11.65 -29.41
C ASP A 41 6.19 -11.76 -29.93
N ILE A 42 7.10 -12.17 -29.04
CA ILE A 42 8.52 -12.37 -29.30
C ILE A 42 8.89 -13.77 -28.81
N ASP A 43 9.26 -14.65 -29.75
CA ASP A 43 9.66 -16.04 -29.44
C ASP A 43 10.98 -16.14 -28.67
N SER A 44 11.83 -15.12 -28.77
CA SER A 44 13.14 -15.10 -28.13
C SER A 44 13.07 -14.71 -26.65
N TRP A 45 13.22 -15.71 -25.79
CA TRP A 45 13.38 -15.52 -24.34
C TRP A 45 14.59 -14.65 -23.98
N LEU A 46 15.64 -14.65 -24.81
CA LEU A 46 16.82 -13.80 -24.59
C LEU A 46 16.45 -12.32 -24.72
N ILE A 47 15.66 -11.94 -25.73
CA ILE A 47 15.22 -10.55 -25.93
C ILE A 47 14.32 -10.11 -24.77
N LYS A 48 13.33 -10.92 -24.39
CA LYS A 48 12.48 -10.65 -23.21
C LYS A 48 13.34 -10.49 -21.94
N GLY A 49 14.32 -11.36 -21.75
CA GLY A 49 15.29 -11.28 -20.65
C GLY A 49 16.07 -9.96 -20.64
N LEU A 50 16.60 -9.52 -21.77
CA LEU A 50 17.30 -8.24 -21.89
C LEU A 50 16.39 -7.04 -21.59
N MET A 51 15.12 -7.09 -22.01
CA MET A 51 14.14 -6.05 -21.69
C MET A 51 13.87 -5.98 -20.18
N TYR A 52 13.70 -7.13 -19.50
CA TYR A 52 13.58 -7.16 -18.05
C TYR A 52 14.82 -6.64 -17.32
N CYS A 53 16.03 -6.97 -17.81
CA CYS A 53 17.28 -6.38 -17.30
C CYS A 53 17.29 -4.86 -17.47
N GLY A 54 16.78 -4.34 -18.59
CA GLY A 54 16.61 -2.90 -18.82
C GLY A 54 15.67 -2.24 -17.81
N VAL A 55 14.49 -2.85 -17.56
CA VAL A 55 13.55 -2.37 -16.52
C VAL A 55 14.20 -2.38 -15.15
N TRP A 56 14.92 -3.46 -14.80
CA TRP A 56 15.64 -3.55 -13.52
C TRP A 56 16.70 -2.45 -13.40
N ALA A 57 17.52 -2.23 -14.43
CA ALA A 57 18.54 -1.18 -14.44
C ALA A 57 17.93 0.22 -14.29
N MET A 58 16.80 0.49 -14.98
CA MET A 58 16.03 1.73 -14.83
C MET A 58 15.56 1.92 -13.40
N VAL A 59 14.96 0.90 -12.78
CA VAL A 59 14.50 0.97 -11.38
C VAL A 59 15.66 1.22 -10.42
N GLN A 60 16.80 0.55 -10.62
CA GLN A 60 17.99 0.78 -9.80
C GLN A 60 18.52 2.22 -9.93
N PHE A 61 18.54 2.75 -11.16
CA PHE A 61 18.94 4.14 -11.40
C PHE A 61 17.99 5.14 -10.74
N LEU A 62 16.67 4.94 -10.89
CA LEU A 62 15.65 5.79 -10.27
C LEU A 62 15.70 5.73 -8.75
N SER A 63 15.87 4.52 -8.20
CA SER A 63 16.00 4.29 -6.76
C SER A 63 17.20 5.05 -6.20
N LYS A 64 18.40 4.85 -6.76
CA LYS A 64 19.62 5.55 -6.32
C LYS A 64 19.57 7.06 -6.54
N SER A 65 18.87 7.53 -7.57
CA SER A 65 18.83 8.96 -7.91
C SER A 65 17.77 9.73 -7.12
N PHE A 66 16.61 9.13 -6.86
CA PHE A 66 15.44 9.85 -6.40
C PHE A 66 14.80 9.29 -5.13
N PHE A 67 15.00 8.02 -4.77
CA PHE A 67 14.28 7.44 -3.65
C PHE A 67 14.96 7.87 -2.35
N ASP A 68 14.22 8.60 -1.51
CA ASP A 68 14.68 9.04 -0.19
C ASP A 68 14.13 8.13 0.90
N HIS A 69 14.96 7.76 1.87
CA HIS A 69 14.47 7.13 3.09
C HIS A 69 13.49 8.03 3.83
N SER A 70 13.73 9.35 3.91
CA SER A 70 12.80 10.27 4.59
C SER A 70 11.36 10.27 4.02
N MET A 71 11.18 9.74 2.81
CA MET A 71 9.90 9.61 2.11
C MET A 71 9.28 8.21 2.27
N HIS A 72 9.46 7.58 3.43
CA HIS A 72 9.02 6.21 3.76
C HIS A 72 7.56 5.88 3.37
N SER A 73 6.68 6.88 3.29
CA SER A 73 5.26 6.68 2.93
C SER A 73 4.97 6.71 1.42
N ALA A 74 5.85 7.28 0.58
CA ALA A 74 5.50 7.55 -0.82
C ALA A 74 5.52 6.29 -1.70
N LEU A 75 6.54 5.44 -1.56
CA LEU A 75 6.68 4.25 -2.39
C LEU A 75 5.63 3.17 -2.09
N PRO A 76 5.34 2.79 -0.83
CA PRO A 76 4.28 1.81 -0.54
C PRO A 76 2.91 2.29 -1.01
N LEU A 77 2.58 3.57 -0.78
CA LEU A 77 1.36 4.16 -1.32
C LEU A 77 1.31 4.11 -2.86
N GLY A 78 2.43 4.41 -3.53
CA GLY A 78 2.56 4.31 -4.99
C GLY A 78 2.31 2.89 -5.51
N ILE A 79 2.89 1.87 -4.88
CA ILE A 79 2.67 0.47 -5.23
C ILE A 79 1.19 0.09 -5.05
N TYR A 80 0.57 0.49 -3.93
CA TYR A 80 -0.85 0.25 -3.71
C TYR A 80 -1.72 0.90 -4.81
N LEU A 81 -1.52 2.19 -5.09
CA LEU A 81 -2.32 2.89 -6.09
C LEU A 81 -2.11 2.33 -7.50
N ALA A 82 -0.87 1.99 -7.85
CA ALA A 82 -0.52 1.40 -9.15
C ALA A 82 -1.16 0.03 -9.36
N THR A 83 -1.07 -0.85 -8.35
CA THR A 83 -1.70 -2.18 -8.43
C THR A 83 -3.21 -2.05 -8.57
N LYS A 84 -3.84 -1.08 -7.88
CA LYS A 84 -5.30 -0.86 -7.99
C LYS A 84 -5.67 -0.31 -9.34
N PHE A 85 -4.92 0.66 -9.84
CA PHE A 85 -5.12 1.21 -11.18
C PHE A 85 -5.12 0.10 -12.24
N TRP A 86 -4.07 -0.74 -12.27
CA TRP A 86 -3.99 -1.83 -13.25
C TRP A 86 -5.04 -2.90 -13.04
N MET A 87 -5.44 -3.18 -11.79
CA MET A 87 -6.58 -4.07 -11.51
C MET A 87 -7.89 -3.52 -12.12
N TYR A 88 -8.18 -2.23 -11.97
CA TYR A 88 -9.38 -1.62 -12.56
C TYR A 88 -9.32 -1.54 -14.09
N VAL A 89 -8.15 -1.22 -14.66
CA VAL A 89 -7.92 -1.27 -16.11
C VAL A 89 -8.18 -2.69 -16.63
N THR A 90 -7.59 -3.70 -16.00
CA THR A 90 -7.79 -5.10 -16.38
C THR A 90 -9.27 -5.48 -16.30
N TRP A 91 -9.96 -5.09 -15.22
CA TRP A 91 -11.39 -5.34 -15.06
C TRP A 91 -12.23 -4.77 -16.19
N PHE A 92 -11.97 -3.51 -16.57
CA PHE A 92 -12.74 -2.82 -17.59
C PHE A 92 -12.50 -3.36 -19.00
N PHE A 93 -11.25 -3.65 -19.35
CA PHE A 93 -10.91 -4.06 -20.73
C PHE A 93 -11.04 -5.57 -20.98
N TRP A 94 -10.82 -6.43 -19.97
CA TRP A 94 -10.84 -7.88 -20.16
C TRP A 94 -12.05 -8.58 -19.57
N PHE A 95 -12.69 -8.05 -18.52
CA PHE A 95 -13.78 -8.76 -17.85
C PHE A 95 -15.17 -8.19 -18.13
N TRP A 96 -15.24 -6.93 -18.58
CA TRP A 96 -16.50 -6.20 -18.66
C TRP A 96 -17.52 -6.79 -19.64
N ASN A 97 -17.06 -7.36 -20.76
CA ASN A 97 -17.93 -7.92 -21.77
C ASN A 97 -18.29 -9.39 -21.50
N ASP A 98 -17.48 -10.10 -20.72
CA ASP A 98 -17.60 -11.55 -20.53
C ASP A 98 -18.40 -11.93 -19.28
N LEU A 99 -18.43 -11.07 -18.27
CA LEU A 99 -19.04 -11.37 -16.98
C LEU A 99 -20.42 -10.71 -16.82
N SER A 100 -21.27 -11.32 -16.01
CA SER A 100 -22.62 -10.80 -15.78
C SER A 100 -22.58 -9.44 -15.06
N PHE A 101 -23.23 -8.44 -15.67
CA PHE A 101 -23.32 -7.12 -15.07
C PHE A 101 -24.03 -7.12 -13.71
N LEU A 102 -25.19 -7.78 -13.62
CA LEU A 102 -26.01 -7.80 -12.41
C LEU A 102 -25.31 -8.54 -11.26
N PHE A 103 -24.71 -9.70 -11.54
CA PHE A 103 -24.20 -10.59 -10.49
C PHE A 103 -22.72 -10.37 -10.16
N ILE A 104 -21.93 -9.79 -11.07
CA ILE A 104 -20.49 -9.64 -10.90
C ILE A 104 -20.10 -8.16 -10.86
N HIS A 105 -20.47 -7.37 -11.88
CA HIS A 105 -20.04 -5.97 -11.95
C HIS A 105 -20.69 -5.08 -10.89
N LEU A 106 -21.99 -5.23 -10.62
CA LEU A 106 -22.64 -4.43 -9.58
C LEU A 106 -22.05 -4.67 -8.17
N PRO A 107 -21.87 -5.93 -7.69
CA PRO A 107 -21.19 -6.16 -6.42
C PRO A 107 -19.73 -5.70 -6.41
N PHE A 108 -19.00 -5.85 -7.51
CA PHE A 108 -17.63 -5.34 -7.64
C PHE A 108 -17.57 -3.81 -7.51
N LEU A 109 -18.48 -3.09 -8.16
CA LEU A 109 -18.57 -1.62 -8.08
C LEU A 109 -18.96 -1.17 -6.67
N ALA A 110 -19.93 -1.83 -6.03
CA ALA A 110 -20.31 -1.56 -4.64
C ALA A 110 -19.14 -1.77 -3.68
N ASN A 111 -18.41 -2.88 -3.83
CA ASN A 111 -17.19 -3.16 -3.09
C ASN A 111 -16.10 -2.10 -3.34
N SER A 112 -15.97 -1.64 -4.58
CA SER A 112 -14.99 -0.61 -4.96
C SER A 112 -15.29 0.74 -4.32
N VAL A 113 -16.56 1.16 -4.29
CA VAL A 113 -16.99 2.38 -3.60
C VAL A 113 -16.67 2.28 -2.10
N ALA A 114 -17.00 1.15 -1.47
CA ALA A 114 -16.71 0.92 -0.06
C ALA A 114 -15.19 0.91 0.23
N LEU A 115 -14.40 0.29 -0.65
CA LEU A 115 -12.94 0.28 -0.56
C LEU A 115 -12.36 1.69 -0.58
N PHE A 116 -12.69 2.49 -1.60
CA PHE A 116 -12.14 3.84 -1.74
C PHE A 116 -12.64 4.80 -0.67
N TYR A 117 -13.88 4.65 -0.21
CA TYR A 117 -14.40 5.40 0.93
C TYR A 117 -13.58 5.13 2.19
N ASN A 118 -13.36 3.86 2.54
CA ASN A 118 -12.59 3.49 3.72
C ASN A 118 -11.11 3.85 3.61
N PHE A 119 -10.50 3.68 2.43
CA PHE A 119 -9.14 4.14 2.16
C PHE A 119 -9.01 5.66 2.35
N GLY A 120 -9.91 6.43 1.71
CA GLY A 120 -9.92 7.89 1.80
C GLY A 120 -10.13 8.38 3.23
N LYS A 121 -11.00 7.73 4.00
CA LYS A 121 -11.20 8.05 5.42
C LYS A 121 -9.98 7.69 6.26
N SER A 122 -9.32 6.58 6.02
CA SER A 122 -8.07 6.22 6.70
C SER A 122 -6.95 7.24 6.41
N TRP A 123 -6.86 7.68 5.15
CA TRP A 123 -5.85 8.63 4.69
C TRP A 123 -6.07 10.05 5.22
N LYS A 124 -7.28 10.59 5.10
CA LYS A 124 -7.54 12.02 5.33
C LYS A 124 -8.11 12.36 6.70
N SER A 125 -8.66 11.39 7.44
CA SER A 125 -9.25 11.69 8.74
C SER A 125 -8.19 11.94 9.79
N ASP A 126 -8.53 12.75 10.79
CA ASP A 126 -7.72 12.92 12.00
C ASP A 126 -7.59 11.55 12.70
N PRO A 127 -6.37 11.00 12.86
CA PRO A 127 -6.16 9.72 13.53
C PRO A 127 -6.38 9.76 15.05
N GLY A 128 -6.70 10.92 15.62
CA GLY A 128 -6.82 11.15 17.06
C GLY A 128 -5.64 11.95 17.59
N ILE A 129 -5.28 13.04 16.90
CA ILE A 129 -4.17 13.93 17.29
C ILE A 129 -4.51 14.58 18.62
N ILE A 130 -3.61 14.43 19.59
CA ILE A 130 -3.76 15.08 20.89
C ILE A 130 -3.26 16.52 20.76
N LYS A 131 -4.18 17.46 20.96
CA LYS A 131 -3.91 18.90 20.91
C LYS A 131 -3.82 19.46 22.32
N ALA A 132 -2.86 20.36 22.55
CA ALA A 132 -2.72 21.09 23.80
C ALA A 132 -2.35 22.54 23.50
N THR A 133 -2.95 23.46 24.24
CA THR A 133 -2.60 24.89 24.23
C THR A 133 -1.24 25.12 24.89
N GLU A 134 -0.58 26.24 24.59
CA GLU A 134 0.70 26.59 25.22
C GLU A 134 0.60 26.68 26.75
N GLU A 135 -0.55 27.13 27.26
CA GLU A 135 -0.81 27.18 28.71
C GLU A 135 -0.90 25.77 29.32
N GLN A 136 -1.60 24.84 28.65
CA GLN A 136 -1.66 23.44 29.08
C GLN A 136 -0.29 22.76 29.03
N LYS A 137 0.54 23.06 28.02
CA LYS A 137 1.91 22.53 27.90
C LYS A 137 2.77 23.01 29.07
N LYS A 138 2.77 24.33 29.36
CA LYS A 138 3.50 24.91 30.49
C LYS A 138 3.04 24.30 31.82
N LYS A 139 1.72 24.23 32.04
CA LYS A 139 1.15 23.63 33.25
C LYS A 139 1.60 22.17 33.43
N THR A 140 1.58 21.39 32.35
CA THR A 140 2.04 19.99 32.38
C THR A 140 3.50 19.87 32.81
N ILE A 141 4.38 20.74 32.29
CA ILE A 141 5.81 20.71 32.63
C ILE A 141 6.01 21.04 34.11
N VAL A 142 5.37 22.10 34.61
CA VAL A 142 5.47 22.52 36.01
C VAL A 142 4.97 21.41 36.93
N GLU A 143 3.77 20.87 36.66
CA GLU A 143 3.17 19.81 37.47
C GLU A 143 4.08 18.57 37.53
N LEU A 144 4.58 18.08 36.39
CA LEU A 144 5.45 16.90 36.37
C LEU A 144 6.82 17.14 37.00
N ALA A 145 7.34 18.38 36.94
CA ALA A 145 8.58 18.74 37.62
C ALA A 145 8.41 18.79 39.14
N GLU A 146 7.31 19.37 39.63
CA GLU A 146 6.98 19.45 41.06
C GLU A 146 6.70 18.08 41.66
N THR A 147 6.04 17.18 40.94
CA THR A 147 5.78 15.81 41.41
C THR A 147 6.96 14.85 41.19
N GLY A 148 8.08 15.32 40.66
CA GLY A 148 9.24 14.47 40.31
C GLY A 148 8.90 13.36 39.31
N SER A 149 7.81 13.52 38.53
CA SER A 149 7.24 12.49 37.64
C SER A 149 7.59 12.71 36.17
N LEU A 150 8.76 13.28 35.89
CA LEU A 150 9.29 13.49 34.53
C LEU A 150 9.78 12.19 33.90
N ASP A 151 8.89 11.20 33.78
CA ASP A 151 9.15 9.96 33.07
C ASP A 151 8.68 10.06 31.61
N LEU A 152 9.58 9.72 30.67
CA LEU A 152 9.31 9.63 29.24
C LEU A 152 8.23 8.60 28.89
N SER A 153 7.87 7.69 29.81
CA SER A 153 6.73 6.77 29.67
C SER A 153 5.37 7.49 29.72
N ILE A 154 5.26 8.59 30.47
CA ILE A 154 4.02 9.36 30.67
C ILE A 154 4.08 10.78 30.10
N PHE A 155 5.26 11.26 29.71
CA PHE A 155 5.45 12.58 29.11
C PHE A 155 6.06 12.48 27.71
N CYS A 156 5.62 13.34 26.79
CA CYS A 156 6.25 13.50 25.49
C CYS A 156 7.05 14.79 25.45
N SER A 157 8.37 14.69 25.42
CA SER A 157 9.28 15.83 25.34
C SER A 157 9.19 16.62 24.03
N THR A 158 8.79 15.99 22.92
CA THR A 158 8.62 16.68 21.63
C THR A 158 7.35 17.53 21.59
N CYS A 159 6.23 16.98 22.07
CA CYS A 159 4.93 17.67 22.03
C CYS A 159 4.67 18.52 23.29
N LEU A 160 5.47 18.32 24.34
CA LEU A 160 5.33 18.93 25.67
C LEU A 160 3.97 18.66 26.31
N ILE A 161 3.49 17.42 26.18
CA ILE A 161 2.20 16.98 26.74
C ILE A 161 2.38 15.72 27.58
N ARG A 162 1.51 15.55 28.57
CA ARG A 162 1.31 14.28 29.25
C ARG A 162 0.62 13.34 28.28
N LYS A 163 1.22 12.18 28.02
CA LYS A 163 0.68 11.15 27.13
C LYS A 163 -0.55 10.53 27.78
N PRO A 164 -1.74 10.65 27.19
CA PRO A 164 -2.89 9.86 27.60
C PRO A 164 -2.61 8.36 27.50
N VAL A 165 -3.39 7.57 28.23
CA VAL A 165 -3.32 6.10 28.21
C VAL A 165 -3.39 5.60 26.75
N ARG A 166 -2.48 4.68 26.39
CA ARG A 166 -2.35 4.09 25.04
C ARG A 166 -1.98 5.07 23.92
N SER A 167 -1.53 6.29 24.24
CA SER A 167 -1.04 7.25 23.25
C SER A 167 0.46 7.10 23.00
N LYS A 168 0.90 7.48 21.80
CA LYS A 168 2.33 7.51 21.45
C LYS A 168 2.64 8.67 20.51
N HIS A 169 3.86 9.19 20.62
CA HIS A 169 4.39 10.14 19.65
C HIS A 169 4.84 9.39 18.38
N CYS A 170 4.27 9.76 17.24
CA CYS A 170 4.76 9.29 15.95
C CYS A 170 5.81 10.27 15.43
N GLY A 171 7.07 9.84 15.35
CA GLY A 171 8.16 10.68 14.82
C GLY A 171 7.99 11.04 13.35
N VAL A 172 7.32 10.19 12.56
CA VAL A 172 7.05 10.45 11.13
C VAL A 172 6.01 11.57 10.97
N CYS A 173 4.91 11.50 11.72
CA CYS A 173 3.86 12.52 11.67
C CYS A 173 4.16 13.73 12.58
N ASN A 174 5.23 13.66 13.38
CA ASN A 174 5.65 14.61 14.41
C ASN A 174 4.50 15.09 15.31
N ARG A 175 3.73 14.13 15.84
CA ARG A 175 2.55 14.40 16.68
C ARG A 175 2.20 13.21 17.58
N CYS A 176 1.58 13.50 18.72
CA CYS A 176 1.03 12.46 19.60
C CYS A 176 -0.36 12.04 19.14
N ILE A 177 -0.57 10.73 19.04
CA ILE A 177 -1.81 10.11 18.61
C ILE A 177 -2.42 9.32 19.76
N ALA A 178 -3.71 9.54 20.03
CA ALA A 178 -4.50 8.79 21.00
C ALA A 178 -4.78 7.37 20.51
N LYS A 179 -4.70 6.38 21.41
CA LYS A 179 -4.83 4.94 21.10
C LYS A 179 -4.03 4.58 19.84
N PHE A 180 -2.75 4.94 19.84
CA PHE A 180 -1.89 4.80 18.67
C PHE A 180 -1.70 3.33 18.34
N ASP A 181 -2.04 2.95 17.10
CA ASP A 181 -1.81 1.60 16.60
C ASP A 181 -0.48 1.50 15.87
N HIS A 182 -0.34 2.23 14.76
CA HIS A 182 0.90 2.33 13.99
C HIS A 182 0.89 3.53 13.04
N HIS A 183 2.05 3.86 12.47
CA HIS A 183 2.12 4.72 11.28
C HIS A 183 2.03 3.84 10.03
N CYS A 184 1.02 4.05 9.18
CA CYS A 184 0.81 3.21 8.01
C CYS A 184 1.36 3.89 6.75
N PRO A 185 2.47 3.43 6.16
CA PRO A 185 3.00 4.02 4.93
C PRO A 185 2.08 3.79 3.72
N TRP A 186 1.29 2.70 3.72
CA TRP A 186 0.34 2.37 2.64
C TRP A 186 -0.84 3.34 2.53
N VAL A 187 -1.19 3.98 3.64
CA VAL A 187 -2.26 4.98 3.72
C VAL A 187 -1.69 6.40 3.81
N GLY A 188 -0.41 6.53 4.19
CA GLY A 188 0.26 7.82 4.37
C GLY A 188 -0.21 8.59 5.61
N ASN A 189 -0.73 7.89 6.62
CA ASN A 189 -1.25 8.49 7.85
C ASN A 189 -1.05 7.54 9.05
N CYS A 190 -1.12 8.07 10.27
CA CYS A 190 -1.23 7.25 11.47
C CYS A 190 -2.58 6.52 11.50
N VAL A 191 -2.60 5.34 12.10
CA VAL A 191 -3.82 4.63 12.49
C VAL A 191 -3.93 4.75 14.01
N GLY A 192 -5.05 5.30 14.48
CA GLY A 192 -5.31 5.55 15.89
C GLY A 192 -6.79 5.68 16.20
N ALA A 193 -7.12 6.24 17.37
CA ALA A 193 -8.49 6.33 17.87
C ALA A 193 -9.51 6.90 16.86
N GLY A 194 -9.10 7.90 16.06
CA GLY A 194 -10.00 8.64 15.16
C GLY A 194 -10.30 7.95 13.82
N ASN A 195 -9.46 7.00 13.38
CA ASN A 195 -9.59 6.40 12.06
C ASN A 195 -9.43 4.87 12.01
N HIS A 196 -9.16 4.19 13.12
CA HIS A 196 -8.91 2.74 13.14
C HIS A 196 -10.04 1.91 12.48
N ARG A 197 -11.31 2.28 12.69
CA ARG A 197 -12.45 1.59 12.05
C ARG A 197 -12.42 1.62 10.52
N TYR A 198 -11.97 2.74 9.94
CA TYR A 198 -11.86 2.89 8.49
C TYR A 198 -10.68 2.11 7.96
N PHE A 199 -9.60 1.98 8.74
CA PHE A 199 -8.47 1.15 8.37
C PHE A 199 -8.86 -0.33 8.31
N MET A 200 -9.65 -0.81 9.28
CA MET A 200 -10.19 -2.17 9.26
C MET A 200 -11.14 -2.41 8.08
N GLY A 201 -12.05 -1.45 7.82
CA GLY A 201 -12.91 -1.50 6.63
C GLY A 201 -12.11 -1.50 5.32
N TYR A 202 -11.05 -0.71 5.25
CA TYR A 202 -10.13 -0.67 4.11
C TYR A 202 -9.51 -2.05 3.86
N LEU A 203 -8.94 -2.71 4.87
CA LEU A 203 -8.36 -4.05 4.73
C LEU A 203 -9.40 -5.09 4.30
N PHE A 204 -10.61 -5.02 4.86
CA PHE A 204 -11.70 -5.92 4.52
C PHE A 204 -12.11 -5.80 3.05
N PHE A 205 -12.52 -4.60 2.59
CA PHE A 205 -12.96 -4.40 1.20
C PHE A 205 -11.80 -4.55 0.20
N LEU A 206 -10.56 -4.34 0.64
CA LEU A 206 -9.36 -4.61 -0.15
C LEU A 206 -9.21 -6.11 -0.42
N LEU A 207 -9.42 -6.96 0.59
CA LEU A 207 -9.38 -8.41 0.44
C LEU A 207 -10.45 -8.88 -0.56
N PHE A 208 -11.68 -8.39 -0.44
CA PHE A 208 -12.77 -8.70 -1.37
C PHE A 208 -12.46 -8.25 -2.80
N MET A 209 -11.89 -7.05 -2.97
CA MET A 209 -11.47 -6.57 -4.29
C MET A 209 -10.42 -7.49 -4.94
N ILE A 210 -9.50 -8.03 -4.14
CA ILE A 210 -8.52 -9.01 -4.60
C ILE A 210 -9.19 -10.34 -4.97
N CYS A 211 -10.16 -10.82 -4.19
CA CYS A 211 -10.96 -12.01 -4.53
C CYS A 211 -11.69 -11.83 -5.87
N TRP A 212 -12.28 -10.66 -6.11
CA TRP A 212 -12.90 -10.35 -7.39
C TRP A 212 -11.90 -10.46 -8.53
N MET A 213 -10.72 -9.87 -8.39
CA MET A 213 -9.67 -9.95 -9.43
C MET A 213 -9.24 -11.40 -9.72
N ILE A 214 -9.05 -12.21 -8.66
CA ILE A 214 -8.73 -13.65 -8.80
C ILE A 214 -9.85 -14.37 -9.57
N TYR A 215 -11.11 -14.13 -9.20
CA TYR A 215 -12.26 -14.69 -9.89
C TYR A 215 -12.30 -14.29 -11.37
N GLY A 216 -12.12 -13.00 -11.67
CA GLY A 216 -12.10 -12.49 -13.05
C GLY A 216 -11.01 -13.15 -13.91
N CYS A 217 -9.80 -13.33 -13.37
CA CYS A 217 -8.72 -14.02 -14.07
C CYS A 217 -9.09 -15.50 -14.37
N ILE A 218 -9.65 -16.21 -13.38
CA ILE A 218 -10.07 -17.60 -13.55
C ILE A 218 -11.19 -17.72 -14.59
N SER A 219 -12.19 -16.83 -14.55
CA SER A 219 -13.27 -16.81 -15.53
C SER A 219 -12.76 -16.49 -16.92
N TYR A 220 -11.84 -15.54 -17.06
CA TYR A 220 -11.22 -15.20 -18.35
C TYR A 220 -10.55 -16.42 -18.98
N TRP A 221 -9.74 -17.17 -18.23
CA TRP A 221 -9.12 -18.39 -18.76
C TRP A 221 -10.13 -19.47 -19.11
N GLY A 222 -11.20 -19.62 -18.33
CA GLY A 222 -12.27 -20.58 -18.63
C GLY A 222 -13.05 -20.27 -19.91
N ILE A 223 -13.07 -19.01 -20.36
CA ILE A 223 -13.78 -18.56 -21.56
C ILE A 223 -12.86 -18.51 -22.78
N HIS A 224 -11.64 -17.98 -22.62
CA HIS A 224 -10.76 -17.63 -23.74
C HIS A 224 -9.59 -18.58 -23.96
N CYS A 225 -9.28 -19.46 -23.00
CA CYS A 225 -8.12 -20.33 -23.09
C CYS A 225 -8.51 -21.79 -23.20
N HIS A 226 -7.91 -22.47 -24.17
CA HIS A 226 -7.98 -23.93 -24.25
C HIS A 226 -7.07 -24.54 -23.19
N THR A 227 -7.67 -25.10 -22.14
CA THR A 227 -6.93 -25.76 -21.06
C THR A 227 -7.31 -27.22 -20.96
N SER A 228 -6.34 -28.10 -20.76
CA SER A 228 -6.50 -29.56 -20.71
C SER A 228 -6.08 -30.12 -19.34
N TYR A 229 -6.59 -29.53 -18.26
CA TYR A 229 -6.23 -29.89 -16.89
C TYR A 229 -6.41 -31.39 -16.59
N THR A 230 -7.49 -32.00 -17.08
CA THR A 230 -7.85 -33.39 -16.79
C THR A 230 -6.93 -34.41 -17.47
N THR A 231 -6.30 -34.06 -18.59
CA THR A 231 -5.42 -34.96 -19.34
C THR A 231 -3.94 -34.68 -19.06
N ASP A 232 -3.56 -33.41 -18.93
CA ASP A 232 -2.16 -33.01 -18.98
C ASP A 232 -1.60 -32.56 -17.61
N GLY A 233 -2.47 -32.51 -16.60
CA GLY A 233 -2.11 -32.22 -15.21
C GLY A 233 -1.84 -30.74 -14.91
N PHE A 234 -1.48 -30.48 -13.65
CA PHE A 234 -1.36 -29.12 -13.10
C PHE A 234 -0.27 -28.26 -13.76
N TRP A 235 0.93 -28.80 -13.98
CA TRP A 235 2.05 -28.01 -14.51
C TRP A 235 1.79 -27.55 -15.95
N THR A 236 1.17 -28.41 -16.76
CA THR A 236 0.77 -28.05 -18.13
C THR A 236 -0.37 -27.05 -18.13
N TYR A 237 -1.32 -27.15 -17.19
CA TYR A 237 -2.35 -26.14 -17.03
C TYR A 237 -1.77 -24.75 -16.73
N VAL A 238 -0.77 -24.67 -15.84
CA VAL A 238 -0.09 -23.41 -15.51
C VAL A 238 0.63 -22.82 -16.74
N THR A 239 1.30 -23.63 -17.54
CA THR A 239 1.96 -23.13 -18.76
C THR A 239 0.95 -22.70 -19.82
N GLN A 240 -0.17 -23.40 -19.96
CA GLN A 240 -1.25 -23.03 -20.89
C GLN A 240 -1.89 -21.68 -20.54
N ILE A 241 -2.24 -21.43 -19.28
CA ILE A 241 -2.84 -20.14 -18.89
C ILE A 241 -1.82 -19.00 -18.99
N ALA A 242 -0.54 -19.26 -18.68
CA ALA A 242 0.53 -18.27 -18.77
C ALA A 242 0.88 -17.90 -20.21
N THR A 243 0.79 -18.84 -21.14
CA THR A 243 1.02 -18.61 -22.58
C THR A 243 -0.20 -18.02 -23.28
N CYS A 244 -1.42 -18.39 -22.86
CA CYS A 244 -2.65 -17.86 -23.43
C CYS A 244 -2.82 -16.35 -23.19
N SER A 245 -2.54 -15.88 -21.98
CA SER A 245 -2.49 -14.45 -21.68
C SER A 245 -1.47 -14.16 -20.56
N PRO A 246 -0.23 -13.81 -20.92
CA PRO A 246 0.80 -13.44 -19.96
C PRO A 246 0.38 -12.26 -19.06
N TRP A 247 -0.33 -11.26 -19.60
CA TRP A 247 -0.89 -10.17 -18.81
C TRP A 247 -1.82 -10.68 -17.70
N MET A 248 -2.73 -11.60 -18.02
CA MET A 248 -3.69 -12.12 -17.05
C MET A 248 -3.01 -12.96 -15.97
N PHE A 249 -2.00 -13.75 -16.37
CA PHE A 249 -1.17 -14.50 -15.43
C PHE A 249 -0.40 -13.58 -14.47
N TRP A 250 0.18 -12.49 -14.99
CA TRP A 250 0.83 -11.47 -14.17
C TRP A 250 -0.12 -10.84 -13.15
N MET A 251 -1.33 -10.46 -13.58
CA MET A 251 -2.35 -9.87 -12.70
C MET A 251 -2.84 -10.86 -11.62
N PHE A 252 -2.99 -12.13 -11.98
CA PHE A 252 -3.33 -13.19 -11.03
C PHE A 252 -2.25 -13.39 -9.97
N LEU A 253 -0.97 -13.50 -10.36
CA LEU A 253 0.15 -13.64 -9.43
C LEU A 253 0.24 -12.45 -8.46
N ASN A 254 0.08 -11.23 -8.96
CA ASN A 254 0.01 -10.04 -8.11
C ASN A 254 -1.15 -10.14 -7.12
N SER A 255 -2.33 -10.58 -7.58
CA SER A 255 -3.51 -10.71 -6.74
C SER A 255 -3.31 -11.74 -5.64
N VAL A 256 -2.73 -12.91 -5.93
CA VAL A 256 -2.42 -13.95 -4.93
C VAL A 256 -1.41 -13.44 -3.90
N PHE A 257 -0.36 -12.75 -4.34
CA PHE A 257 0.63 -12.16 -3.43
C PHE A 257 0.00 -11.12 -2.48
N HIS A 258 -0.83 -10.23 -3.03
CA HIS A 258 -1.57 -9.25 -2.22
C HIS A 258 -2.59 -9.91 -1.28
N PHE A 259 -3.27 -10.97 -1.73
CA PHE A 259 -4.21 -11.72 -0.91
C PHE A 259 -3.52 -12.27 0.34
N MET A 260 -2.39 -12.96 0.16
CA MET A 260 -1.63 -13.56 1.26
C MET A 260 -1.27 -12.53 2.33
N TRP A 261 -0.64 -11.41 1.93
CA TRP A 261 -0.22 -10.38 2.87
C TRP A 261 -1.41 -9.67 3.54
N VAL A 262 -2.44 -9.27 2.77
CA VAL A 262 -3.59 -8.54 3.32
C VAL A 262 -4.43 -9.42 4.23
N ALA A 263 -4.62 -10.70 3.90
CA ALA A 263 -5.32 -11.66 4.73
C ALA A 263 -4.63 -11.85 6.09
N VAL A 264 -3.30 -12.03 6.09
CA VAL A 264 -2.51 -12.15 7.32
C VAL A 264 -2.63 -10.88 8.15
N LEU A 265 -2.48 -9.70 7.55
CA LEU A 265 -2.59 -8.43 8.26
C LEU A 265 -3.98 -8.25 8.89
N LEU A 266 -5.05 -8.52 8.13
CA LEU A 266 -6.43 -8.41 8.60
C LEU A 266 -6.68 -9.39 9.76
N MET A 267 -6.25 -10.65 9.62
CA MET A 267 -6.37 -11.67 10.67
C MET A 267 -5.63 -11.25 11.94
N CYS A 268 -4.39 -10.78 11.84
CA CYS A 268 -3.61 -10.33 12.98
C CYS A 268 -4.26 -9.12 13.68
N GLN A 269 -4.81 -8.17 12.93
CA GLN A 269 -5.51 -7.01 13.48
C GLN A 269 -6.82 -7.40 14.16
N MET A 270 -7.62 -8.26 13.52
CA MET A 270 -8.87 -8.78 14.09
C MET A 270 -8.61 -9.53 15.40
N TYR A 271 -7.57 -10.38 15.44
CA TYR A 271 -7.20 -11.09 16.66
C TYR A 271 -6.79 -10.14 17.80
N GLN A 272 -5.96 -9.14 17.50
CA GLN A 272 -5.52 -8.16 18.51
C GLN A 272 -6.67 -7.32 19.06
N ILE A 273 -7.61 -6.91 18.19
CA ILE A 273 -8.76 -6.11 18.58
C ILE A 273 -9.77 -6.94 19.36
N SER A 274 -10.16 -8.11 18.82
CA SER A 274 -11.29 -8.88 19.35
C SER A 274 -10.91 -9.79 20.51
N CYS A 275 -9.74 -10.43 20.46
CA CYS A 275 -9.33 -11.42 21.47
C CYS A 275 -8.48 -10.80 22.58
N LEU A 276 -7.65 -9.81 22.26
CA LEU A 276 -6.68 -9.25 23.21
C LEU A 276 -7.05 -7.83 23.68
N GLY A 277 -7.86 -7.08 22.92
CA GLY A 277 -8.19 -5.68 23.23
C GLY A 277 -6.99 -4.72 23.15
N ILE A 278 -5.90 -5.12 22.51
CA ILE A 278 -4.64 -4.37 22.41
C ILE A 278 -4.44 -3.76 21.02
N THR A 279 -3.60 -2.73 20.95
CA THR A 279 -3.08 -2.15 19.71
C THR A 279 -1.82 -2.89 19.26
N THR A 280 -1.47 -2.75 17.99
CA THR A 280 -0.21 -3.24 17.43
C THR A 280 0.98 -2.66 18.19
N ASN A 281 0.93 -1.37 18.52
CA ASN A 281 1.97 -0.73 19.31
C ASN A 281 2.13 -1.37 20.70
N GLU A 282 1.05 -1.64 21.41
CA GLU A 282 1.13 -2.30 22.72
C GLU A 282 1.72 -3.70 22.58
N ARG A 283 1.31 -4.48 21.58
CA ARG A 283 1.87 -5.81 21.33
C ARG A 283 3.38 -5.79 21.06
N MET A 284 3.86 -4.80 20.32
CA MET A 284 5.27 -4.70 19.92
C MET A 284 6.17 -4.11 21.02
N ASN A 285 5.61 -3.43 22.02
CA ASN A 285 6.35 -2.75 23.09
C ASN A 285 5.97 -3.27 24.49
N ALA A 286 5.26 -4.40 24.56
CA ALA A 286 5.03 -5.16 25.79
C ALA A 286 6.25 -6.04 26.07
#